data_AF-A0A7J3C8V0-F1
#
_entry.id   AF-A0A7J3C8V0-F1
#
_cell.length_a   1.000
_cell.length_b   1.000
_cell.length_c   1.000
_cell.angle_alpha   90.00
_cell.angle_beta   90.00
_cell.angle_gamma   90.00
#
_symmetry.space_group_name_H-M   'P 1'
#
loop_
_entity.id
_entity.type
_entity.pdbx_description
1 polymer ?
#
loop_
_entity_poly.entity_id
_entity_poly.type
_entity_poly.pdbx_seq_one_letter_code
_entity_poly.pdbx_strand_id
1 'polypeptide(L)'
;MEKGSEQMVGMILYCAISPDYTLRTVVFTDRRVLEIPLSKMSELVSRTSQLPSFAAWLLEVGNPFVFSGLGSLVGLKMWKNLKKRVEGQKVVVSASGSLPPEIANLAVRELLYEKINAVKIKKVALSNDSYLGLSAGFIHSKNIVFDSGAGEDVRNMLEKTPLGPKISIS
;
A
#
# COMPACT_ATOMS: atom_id res chain seq x y z
N MET A 1 24.86 -13.84 6.67
CA MET A 1 24.41 -12.84 5.68
C MET A 1 23.27 -12.06 6.31
N GLU A 2 23.47 -10.79 6.62
CA GLU A 2 22.39 -9.92 7.08
C GLU A 2 21.25 -10.00 6.06
N LYS A 3 20.02 -10.29 6.52
CA LYS A 3 18.82 -10.13 5.70
C LYS A 3 18.78 -8.65 5.33
N GLY A 4 19.26 -8.29 4.15
CA GLY A 4 19.24 -6.91 3.67
C GLY A 4 17.83 -6.35 3.88
N SER A 5 17.75 -5.13 4.41
CA SER A 5 16.48 -4.46 4.72
C SER A 5 15.61 -4.43 3.47
N GLU A 6 14.45 -5.08 3.55
CA GLU A 6 13.44 -5.07 2.49
C GLU A 6 13.05 -3.62 2.21
N GLN A 7 12.99 -3.23 0.93
CA GLN A 7 12.70 -1.86 0.54
C GLN A 7 11.27 -1.79 0.03
N MET A 8 10.49 -0.83 0.50
CA MET A 8 9.22 -0.50 -0.12
C MET A 8 9.47 0.30 -1.40
N VAL A 9 8.76 -0.08 -2.45
CA VAL A 9 8.71 0.58 -3.76
C VAL A 9 7.46 1.46 -3.90
N GLY A 10 6.36 1.06 -3.26
CA GLY A 10 5.17 1.91 -3.11
C GLY A 10 4.01 1.24 -2.40
N MET A 11 2.93 2.00 -2.19
CA MET A 11 1.80 1.58 -1.38
C MET A 11 0.46 2.04 -1.95
N ILE A 12 -0.55 1.19 -1.85
CA ILE A 12 -1.94 1.55 -2.17
C ILE A 12 -2.80 1.36 -0.92
N LEU A 13 -3.46 2.44 -0.48
CA LEU A 13 -4.46 2.44 0.57
C LEU A 13 -5.84 2.38 -0.10
N TYR A 14 -6.64 1.35 0.20
CA TYR A 14 -7.96 1.21 -0.40
C TYR A 14 -8.97 0.55 0.52
N CYS A 15 -10.25 0.80 0.30
CA CYS A 15 -11.32 0.03 0.90
C CYS A 15 -11.60 -1.22 0.05
N ALA A 16 -11.51 -2.41 0.63
CA ALA A 16 -11.85 -3.63 -0.09
C ALA A 16 -13.37 -3.70 -0.31
N ILE A 17 -13.79 -3.94 -1.55
CA ILE A 17 -15.20 -4.22 -1.90
C ILE A 17 -15.48 -5.68 -1.50
N SER A 18 -15.79 -5.87 -0.23
CA SER A 18 -16.10 -7.14 0.44
C SER A 18 -17.10 -6.81 1.57
N PRO A 19 -17.98 -7.72 2.02
CA PRO A 19 -19.08 -7.41 2.95
C PRO A 19 -18.71 -6.55 4.17
N ASP A 20 -17.46 -6.58 4.60
CA ASP A 20 -16.98 -5.87 5.79
C ASP A 20 -16.38 -4.48 5.52
N TYR A 21 -16.30 -4.01 4.26
CA TYR A 21 -15.71 -2.72 3.86
C TYR A 21 -14.41 -2.38 4.62
N THR A 22 -13.57 -3.39 4.81
CA THR A 22 -12.35 -3.21 5.61
C THR A 22 -11.32 -2.43 4.81
N LEU A 23 -10.78 -1.37 5.42
CA LEU A 23 -9.66 -0.64 4.87
C LEU A 23 -8.43 -1.56 4.83
N ARG A 24 -7.84 -1.68 3.64
CA ARG A 24 -6.68 -2.51 3.33
C ARG A 24 -5.56 -1.64 2.78
N THR A 25 -4.37 -2.19 2.87
CA THR A 25 -3.17 -1.58 2.34
C THR A 25 -2.36 -2.63 1.65
N VAL A 26 -1.98 -2.34 0.41
CA VAL A 26 -1.09 -3.19 -0.36
C VAL A 26 0.24 -2.46 -0.47
N VAL A 27 1.29 -3.11 0.04
CA VAL A 27 2.66 -2.60 0.00
C VAL A 27 3.42 -3.41 -1.05
N PHE A 28 3.97 -2.72 -2.03
CA PHE A 28 4.88 -3.28 -3.02
C PHE A 28 6.30 -3.07 -2.52
N THR A 29 7.05 -4.16 -2.37
CA THR A 29 8.45 -4.13 -1.95
C THR A 29 9.37 -4.49 -3.11
N ASP A 30 10.68 -4.44 -2.91
CA ASP A 30 11.66 -4.97 -3.85
C ASP A 30 11.58 -6.51 -3.98
N ARG A 31 10.87 -7.19 -3.07
CA ARG A 31 10.80 -8.65 -2.99
C ARG A 31 9.42 -9.26 -3.24
N ARG A 32 8.36 -8.61 -2.77
CA ARG A 32 7.01 -9.18 -2.72
C ARG A 32 5.93 -8.11 -2.57
N VAL A 33 4.70 -8.55 -2.69
CA VAL A 33 3.51 -7.76 -2.39
C VAL A 33 2.96 -8.21 -1.04
N LEU A 34 2.68 -7.26 -0.15
CA LEU A 34 2.12 -7.50 1.17
C LEU A 34 0.72 -6.89 1.26
N GLU A 35 -0.24 -7.65 1.76
CA GLU A 35 -1.56 -7.11 2.13
C GLU A 35 -1.64 -6.97 3.65
N ILE A 36 -1.91 -5.76 4.12
CA ILE A 36 -1.98 -5.43 5.54
C ILE A 36 -3.33 -4.76 5.83
N PRO A 37 -4.12 -5.26 6.81
CA PRO A 37 -5.32 -4.57 7.24
C PRO A 37 -4.97 -3.26 7.94
N LEU A 38 -5.70 -2.18 7.64
CA LEU A 38 -5.47 -0.89 8.28
C LEU A 38 -5.71 -0.95 9.80
N SER A 39 -6.54 -1.87 10.28
CA SER A 39 -6.75 -2.13 11.71
C SER A 39 -5.47 -2.61 12.40
N LYS A 40 -4.75 -3.57 11.82
CA LYS A 40 -3.46 -4.05 12.34
C LYS A 40 -2.38 -2.96 12.34
N MET A 41 -2.38 -2.14 11.30
CA MET A 41 -1.50 -0.98 11.23
C MET A 41 -1.85 0.07 12.29
N SER A 42 -3.14 0.32 12.52
CA SER A 42 -3.61 1.24 13.57
C SER A 42 -3.30 0.71 14.98
N GLU A 43 -3.41 -0.60 15.19
CA GLU A 43 -3.07 -1.26 16.44
C GLU A 43 -1.59 -1.09 16.77
N LEU A 44 -0.70 -1.29 15.79
CA LEU A 44 0.73 -1.03 15.96
C LEU A 44 0.99 0.42 16.40
N VAL A 45 0.34 1.39 15.76
CA VAL A 45 0.44 2.81 16.13
C VAL A 45 -0.03 3.08 17.57
N SER A 46 -1.05 2.35 18.04
CA SER A 46 -1.61 2.55 19.39
C SER A 46 -0.83 1.88 20.52
N ARG A 47 -0.14 0.76 20.24
CA ARG A 47 0.59 -0.04 21.25
C ARG A 47 1.95 0.56 21.59
N THR A 48 2.57 1.27 20.66
CA THR A 48 3.83 1.97 20.89
C THR A 48 3.51 3.41 21.33
N SER A 49 3.58 3.70 22.63
CA SER A 49 3.37 5.03 23.22
C SER A 49 4.34 6.11 22.71
N GLN A 50 5.29 5.71 21.87
CA GLN A 50 6.14 6.56 21.04
C GLN A 50 5.76 6.23 19.59
N LEU A 51 5.52 7.25 18.77
CA LEU A 51 5.23 7.07 17.34
C LEU A 51 6.20 6.04 16.78
N PRO A 52 5.72 4.84 16.39
CA PRO A 52 6.62 3.88 15.81
C PRO A 52 7.08 4.53 14.52
N SER A 53 8.36 4.40 14.23
CA SER A 53 8.98 4.62 12.92
C SER A 53 8.03 4.38 11.74
N PHE A 54 7.10 3.44 11.86
CA PHE A 54 5.99 3.18 10.95
C PHE A 54 5.00 4.33 10.66
N ALA A 55 4.44 5.04 11.66
CA ALA A 55 3.49 6.13 11.39
C ALA A 55 4.20 7.32 10.76
N ALA A 56 5.42 7.61 11.22
CA ALA A 56 6.31 8.57 10.59
C ALA A 56 6.65 8.12 9.17
N TRP A 57 7.02 6.85 8.97
CA TRP A 57 7.31 6.26 7.67
C TRP A 57 6.12 6.36 6.71
N LEU A 58 4.90 6.00 7.11
CA LEU A 58 3.71 6.15 6.26
C LEU A 58 3.42 7.61 5.88
N LEU A 59 3.71 8.55 6.78
CA LEU A 59 3.48 9.98 6.56
C LEU A 59 4.60 10.64 5.74
N GLU A 60 5.85 10.23 5.95
CA GLU A 60 7.03 10.59 5.14
C GLU A 60 6.87 10.07 3.71
N VAL A 61 6.41 8.83 3.57
CA VAL A 61 6.04 8.19 2.30
C VAL A 61 4.86 8.93 1.64
N GLY A 62 3.86 9.36 2.42
CA GLY A 62 2.72 10.14 1.92
C GLY A 62 3.05 11.56 1.46
N ASN A 63 4.10 12.17 2.00
CA ASN A 63 4.56 13.51 1.64
C ASN A 63 6.04 13.71 2.03
N PRO A 64 6.99 13.41 1.13
CA PRO A 64 8.42 13.38 1.44
C PRO A 64 9.03 14.75 1.78
N PHE A 65 8.35 15.86 1.45
CA PHE A 65 8.86 17.22 1.67
C PHE A 65 8.59 17.77 3.07
N VAL A 66 7.78 17.10 3.88
CA VAL A 66 7.26 17.72 5.12
C VAL A 66 7.89 17.14 6.39
N PHE A 67 8.62 16.01 6.33
CA PHE A 67 8.88 15.24 7.54
C PHE A 67 10.31 14.73 7.69
N SER A 68 11.15 15.57 8.30
CA SER A 68 12.27 15.11 9.13
C SER A 68 11.97 15.52 10.57
N GLY A 69 11.52 14.59 11.41
CA GLY A 69 11.40 14.82 12.85
C GLY A 69 9.98 14.99 13.43
N LEU A 70 9.08 14.03 13.23
CA LEU A 70 7.81 13.97 13.98
C LEU A 70 7.74 12.80 14.95
N GLY A 71 8.33 13.00 16.13
CA GLY A 71 8.09 12.21 17.34
C GLY A 71 6.96 12.77 18.23
N SER A 72 5.92 13.42 17.70
CA SER A 72 4.88 14.11 18.51
C SER A 72 3.43 13.87 18.06
N LEU A 73 2.46 14.19 18.94
CA LEU A 73 0.98 14.23 18.76
C LEU A 73 0.48 14.60 17.34
N VAL A 74 1.25 15.38 16.59
CA VAL A 74 1.03 15.71 15.19
C VAL A 74 0.93 14.46 14.30
N GLY A 75 1.82 13.47 14.45
CA GLY A 75 1.80 12.23 13.67
C GLY A 75 0.52 11.41 13.90
N LEU A 76 0.02 11.36 15.14
CA LEU A 76 -1.25 10.68 15.45
C LEU A 76 -2.46 11.42 14.84
N LYS A 77 -2.44 12.76 14.88
CA LYS A 77 -3.48 13.60 14.24
C LYS A 77 -3.45 13.43 12.72
N MET A 78 -2.26 13.38 12.12
CA MET A 78 -2.08 13.16 10.69
C MET A 78 -2.48 11.75 10.27
N TRP A 79 -2.15 10.72 11.05
CA TRP A 79 -2.65 9.35 10.84
C TRP A 79 -4.18 9.30 10.89
N LYS A 80 -4.79 9.94 11.89
CA LYS A 80 -6.25 10.06 11.99
C LYS A 80 -6.86 10.79 10.78
N ASN A 81 -6.23 11.87 10.32
CA ASN A 81 -6.67 12.61 9.14
C ASN A 81 -6.50 11.81 7.86
N LEU A 82 -5.39 11.09 7.69
CA LEU A 82 -5.16 10.19 6.57
C LEU A 82 -6.22 9.09 6.59
N LYS A 83 -6.47 8.45 7.74
CA LYS A 83 -7.53 7.46 7.90
C LYS A 83 -8.89 8.02 7.46
N LYS A 84 -9.28 9.20 7.94
CA LYS A 84 -10.53 9.87 7.53
C LYS A 84 -10.57 10.20 6.05
N ARG A 85 -9.43 10.57 5.45
CA ARG A 85 -9.32 10.86 4.02
C ARG A 85 -9.47 9.60 3.19
N VAL A 86 -8.85 8.49 3.60
CA VAL A 86 -8.90 7.21 2.87
C VAL A 86 -10.15 6.39 3.21
N GLU A 87 -10.87 6.73 4.27
CA GLU A 87 -12.13 6.09 4.64
C GLU A 87 -13.18 6.32 3.55
N GLY A 88 -13.59 5.24 2.88
CA GLY A 88 -14.47 5.32 1.71
C GLY A 88 -13.79 5.83 0.43
N GLN A 89 -12.51 6.20 0.46
CA GLN A 89 -11.74 6.64 -0.70
C GLN A 89 -10.65 5.63 -1.04
N LYS A 90 -10.13 5.72 -2.27
CA LYS A 90 -9.05 4.86 -2.74
C LYS A 90 -7.86 5.76 -3.05
N VAL A 91 -6.78 5.63 -2.30
CA VAL A 91 -5.64 6.55 -2.32
C VAL A 91 -4.37 5.77 -2.64
N VAL A 92 -3.75 6.13 -3.75
CA VAL A 92 -2.43 5.63 -4.13
C VAL A 92 -1.39 6.52 -3.48
N VAL A 93 -0.41 5.92 -2.82
CA VAL A 93 0.72 6.61 -2.23
C VAL A 93 1.99 6.05 -2.85
N SER A 94 2.52 6.78 -3.82
CA SER A 94 3.80 6.45 -4.42
C SER A 94 4.92 6.95 -3.52
N ALA A 95 5.61 6.03 -2.85
CA ALA A 95 6.83 6.37 -2.14
C ALA A 95 7.71 5.16 -1.85
N SER A 96 8.97 5.45 -1.58
CA SER A 96 10.02 4.47 -1.41
C SER A 96 10.74 4.67 -0.09
N GLY A 97 11.14 3.58 0.55
CA GLY A 97 11.93 3.62 1.78
C GLY A 97 12.10 2.25 2.40
N SER A 98 13.00 2.13 3.38
CA SER A 98 13.22 0.86 4.08
C SER A 98 11.93 0.42 4.76
N LEU A 99 11.50 -0.82 4.51
CA LEU A 99 10.33 -1.41 5.16
C LEU A 99 10.73 -1.82 6.58
N PRO A 100 10.06 -1.30 7.64
CA PRO A 100 10.32 -1.76 8.99
C PRO A 100 9.93 -3.25 9.13
N PRO A 101 10.75 -4.11 9.76
CA PRO A 101 10.46 -5.54 9.90
C PRO A 101 9.11 -5.85 10.56
N GLU A 102 8.67 -4.98 11.48
CA GLU A 102 7.39 -5.09 12.17
C GLU A 102 6.21 -5.05 11.19
N ILE A 103 6.35 -4.33 10.08
CA ILE A 103 5.28 -4.17 9.07
C ILE A 103 5.13 -5.41 8.21
N ALA A 104 6.25 -6.04 7.86
CA ALA A 104 6.22 -7.34 7.20
C ALA A 104 5.44 -8.37 8.05
N ASN A 105 5.61 -8.35 9.37
CA ASN A 105 4.94 -9.28 10.29
C ASN A 105 3.44 -9.02 10.48
N LEU A 106 2.93 -7.83 10.10
CA LEU A 106 1.50 -7.52 10.15
C LEU A 106 0.74 -8.01 8.93
N ALA A 107 1.45 -8.37 7.86
CA ALA A 107 0.85 -8.85 6.62
C ALA A 107 -0.07 -10.05 6.91
N VAL A 108 -1.32 -9.96 6.48
CA VAL A 108 -2.25 -11.10 6.52
C VAL A 108 -2.07 -12.00 5.32
N ARG A 109 -1.44 -11.47 4.27
CA ARG A 109 -1.12 -12.19 3.05
C ARG A 109 0.14 -11.63 2.42
N GLU A 110 0.87 -12.52 1.78
CA GLU A 110 2.10 -12.22 1.07
C GLU A 110 2.06 -12.88 -0.29
N LEU A 111 2.59 -12.20 -1.30
CA LEU A 111 2.61 -12.68 -2.66
C LEU A 111 3.97 -12.39 -3.30
N LEU A 112 4.72 -13.47 -3.55
CA LEU A 112 5.99 -13.38 -4.26
C LEU A 112 5.76 -13.02 -5.73
N TYR A 113 6.65 -12.21 -6.30
CA TYR A 113 6.52 -11.75 -7.69
C TYR A 113 6.54 -12.88 -8.71
N GLU A 114 7.20 -13.98 -8.41
CA GLU A 114 7.23 -15.21 -9.22
C GLU A 114 5.83 -15.83 -9.40
N LYS A 115 4.96 -15.69 -8.40
CA LYS A 115 3.59 -16.24 -8.42
C LYS A 115 2.60 -15.35 -9.16
N ILE A 116 2.99 -14.12 -9.53
CA ILE A 116 2.15 -13.18 -10.27
C ILE A 116 2.44 -13.36 -11.76
N ASN A 117 1.48 -13.89 -12.51
CA ASN A 117 1.69 -14.16 -13.94
C ASN A 117 1.42 -12.94 -14.83
N ALA A 118 0.49 -12.09 -14.41
CA ALA A 118 0.13 -10.89 -15.16
C ALA A 118 -0.41 -9.81 -14.23
N VAL A 119 -0.18 -8.56 -14.61
CA VAL A 119 -0.69 -7.37 -13.94
C VAL A 119 -1.59 -6.60 -14.90
N LYS A 120 -2.82 -6.32 -14.49
CA LYS A 120 -3.82 -5.59 -15.28
C LYS A 120 -4.15 -4.29 -14.59
N ILE A 121 -3.99 -3.18 -15.29
CA ILE A 121 -4.51 -1.88 -14.88
C ILE A 121 -5.60 -1.51 -15.88
N LYS A 122 -6.86 -1.46 -15.45
CA LYS A 122 -7.99 -1.12 -16.35
C LYS A 122 -8.94 -0.11 -15.73
N LYS A 123 -9.61 0.68 -16.56
CA LYS A 123 -10.72 1.53 -16.12
C LYS A 123 -11.91 0.66 -15.70
N VAL A 124 -12.56 1.01 -14.60
CA VAL A 124 -13.83 0.41 -14.19
C VAL A 124 -14.93 0.98 -15.08
N ALA A 125 -15.71 0.10 -15.71
CA ALA A 125 -16.81 0.52 -16.59
C ALA A 125 -17.80 1.40 -15.82
N LEU A 126 -18.25 2.49 -16.47
CA LEU A 126 -19.20 3.46 -15.91
C LEU A 126 -18.75 4.15 -14.61
N SER A 127 -17.44 4.11 -14.29
CA SER A 127 -16.86 4.82 -13.15
C SER A 127 -15.64 5.66 -13.58
N ASN A 128 -15.30 6.65 -12.75
CA ASN A 128 -14.03 7.37 -12.79
C ASN A 128 -12.92 6.61 -12.04
N ASP A 129 -13.14 5.34 -11.71
CA ASP A 129 -12.17 4.48 -11.07
C ASP A 129 -11.37 3.66 -12.08
N SER A 130 -10.20 3.20 -11.65
CA SER A 130 -9.41 2.14 -12.27
C SER A 130 -9.22 1.00 -11.29
N TYR A 131 -8.90 -0.20 -11.79
CA TYR A 131 -8.54 -1.32 -10.94
C TYR A 131 -7.21 -1.95 -11.33
N LEU A 132 -6.49 -2.42 -10.32
CA LEU A 132 -5.28 -3.23 -10.40
C LEU A 132 -5.64 -4.68 -10.08
N GLY A 133 -5.46 -5.56 -11.06
CA GLY A 133 -5.59 -7.00 -10.93
C GLY A 133 -4.23 -7.68 -10.96
N LEU A 134 -3.91 -8.45 -9.92
CA LEU A 134 -2.74 -9.34 -9.88
C LEU A 134 -3.19 -10.77 -10.15
N SER A 135 -2.79 -11.33 -11.30
CA SER A 135 -3.24 -12.65 -11.77
C SER A 135 -2.45 -13.77 -11.09
N ALA A 136 -2.79 -14.08 -9.84
CA ALA A 136 -1.95 -14.93 -8.98
C ALA A 136 -2.71 -15.90 -8.06
N GLY A 137 -3.92 -16.35 -8.42
CA GLY A 137 -4.69 -17.31 -7.60
C GLY A 137 -5.01 -16.81 -6.17
N PHE A 138 -4.88 -15.50 -5.94
CA PHE A 138 -5.11 -14.88 -4.66
C PHE A 138 -6.62 -14.72 -4.52
N ILE A 139 -7.27 -15.72 -3.91
CA ILE A 139 -8.72 -16.00 -3.98
C ILE A 139 -9.60 -14.79 -3.59
N HIS A 140 -9.07 -13.70 -3.00
CA HIS A 140 -9.81 -12.47 -2.68
C HIS A 140 -9.24 -11.15 -3.23
N SER A 141 -8.16 -11.13 -4.02
CA SER A 141 -7.70 -9.88 -4.67
C SER A 141 -8.52 -9.59 -5.93
N LYS A 142 -9.86 -9.63 -5.80
CA LYS A 142 -10.73 -9.11 -6.84
C LYS A 142 -10.50 -7.60 -6.86
N ASN A 143 -9.58 -7.18 -7.72
CA ASN A 143 -9.40 -5.83 -8.22
C ASN A 143 -9.19 -4.77 -7.11
N ILE A 144 -7.93 -4.39 -6.87
CA ILE A 144 -7.61 -3.21 -6.05
C ILE A 144 -8.11 -2.00 -6.84
N VAL A 145 -9.20 -1.38 -6.42
CA VAL A 145 -9.77 -0.24 -7.13
C VAL A 145 -9.17 1.05 -6.59
N PHE A 146 -8.83 2.00 -7.47
CA PHE A 146 -8.30 3.33 -7.16
C PHE A 146 -8.83 4.41 -8.11
N ASP A 147 -8.66 5.68 -7.77
CA ASP A 147 -9.08 6.80 -8.62
C ASP A 147 -8.39 6.72 -10.01
N SER A 148 -9.13 6.92 -11.11
CA SER A 148 -8.56 6.84 -12.45
C SER A 148 -7.38 7.78 -12.69
N GLY A 149 -7.34 8.93 -12.01
CA GLY A 149 -6.22 9.87 -12.07
C GLY A 149 -4.91 9.29 -11.54
N ALA A 150 -4.97 8.25 -10.71
CA ALA A 150 -3.78 7.59 -10.14
C ALA A 150 -3.29 6.40 -10.96
N GLY A 151 -3.87 6.12 -12.15
CA GLY A 151 -3.46 4.99 -12.99
C GLY A 151 -2.01 5.04 -13.44
N GLU A 152 -1.53 6.23 -13.81
CA GLU A 152 -0.13 6.43 -14.21
C GLU A 152 0.81 6.29 -13.00
N ASP A 153 0.43 6.78 -11.83
CA ASP A 153 1.21 6.64 -10.59
C ASP A 153 1.37 5.16 -10.19
N VAL A 154 0.28 4.39 -10.28
CA VAL A 154 0.30 2.94 -10.03
C VAL A 154 1.20 2.24 -11.05
N ARG A 155 1.14 2.62 -12.33
CA ARG A 155 2.03 2.07 -13.36
C ARG A 155 3.49 2.38 -13.04
N ASN A 156 3.84 3.65 -12.86
CA ASN A 156 5.19 4.11 -12.56
C ASN A 156 5.77 3.45 -11.31
N MET A 157 4.92 3.18 -10.31
CA MET A 157 5.31 2.42 -9.12
C MET A 157 5.61 0.96 -9.45
N LEU A 158 4.75 0.28 -10.21
CA LEU A 158 4.91 -1.14 -10.54
C LEU A 158 6.08 -1.39 -11.50
N GLU A 159 6.40 -0.45 -12.38
CA GLU A 159 7.56 -0.52 -13.27
C GLU A 159 8.90 -0.56 -12.51
N LYS A 160 8.92 -0.03 -11.28
CA LYS A 160 10.09 -0.11 -10.38
C LYS A 160 10.20 -1.45 -9.65
N THR A 161 9.26 -2.36 -9.86
CA THR A 161 9.26 -3.71 -9.28
C THR A 161 9.51 -4.76 -10.36
N PRO A 162 9.84 -6.01 -9.98
CA PRO A 162 9.85 -7.15 -10.91
C PRO A 162 8.52 -7.41 -11.66
N LEU A 163 7.44 -6.69 -11.35
CA LEU A 163 6.17 -6.75 -12.08
C LEU A 163 6.13 -5.89 -13.35
N GLY A 164 7.04 -4.92 -13.53
CA GLY A 164 7.05 -4.02 -14.69
C GLY A 164 6.84 -4.74 -16.04
N PRO A 165 7.62 -5.80 -16.34
CA PRO A 165 7.46 -6.56 -17.59
C PRO A 165 6.13 -7.33 -17.74
N LYS A 166 5.37 -7.49 -16.64
CA LYS A 166 4.11 -8.25 -16.58
C LYS A 166 2.88 -7.36 -16.69
N ILE A 167 3.06 -6.04 -16.83
CA ILE A 167 1.98 -5.07 -16.95
C ILE A 167 1.38 -5.17 -18.36
N SER A 168 0.14 -5.65 -18.44
CA SER A 168 -0.66 -5.61 -19.66
C SER A 168 -1.55 -4.38 -19.67
N ILE A 169 -1.48 -3.61 -20.76
CA ILE A 169 -2.35 -2.46 -21.01
C ILE A 169 -3.59 -2.97 -21.76
N SER A 170 -4.78 -2.65 -21.27
CA SER A 170 -6.04 -2.95 -21.95
C SER A 170 -7.14 -1.99 -21.53
#